data_AF-A0A094FJ41-F1
#
_entry.id   AF-A0A094FJ41-F1
#
_cell.length_a   1.000
_cell.length_b   1.000
_cell.length_c   1.000
_cell.angle_alpha   90.00
_cell.angle_beta   90.00
_cell.angle_gamma   90.00
#
_symmetry.space_group_name_H-M   'P 1'
#
loop_
_entity.id
_entity.type
_entity.pdbx_description
1 polymer ?
#
loop_
_entity_poly.entity_id
_entity_poly.type
_entity_poly.pdbx_seq_one_letter_code
_entity_poly.pdbx_strand_id
1 'polypeptide(L)'
;MLNTGNFDIKLPIKTALAIQKWFSITEQFYLSEFDFALTACSMADSPAVVSFGFRGALINVPMSSLVVSPPDSILASYRLVLGALLEGLCMLLINGFKDELIELGQLVYILSGAFLANAYLVSDKDA
;
A
#
# COMPACT_ATOMS: atom_id res chain seq x y z
N MET A 1 1.35 10.47 9.22
CA MET A 1 1.49 11.52 8.20
C MET A 1 0.52 11.23 7.07
N LEU A 2 -0.20 12.25 6.62
CA LEU A 2 -1.02 12.19 5.41
C LEU A 2 -0.20 12.79 4.27
N ASN A 3 -0.04 12.06 3.16
CA ASN A 3 0.87 12.46 2.09
C ASN A 3 0.20 12.33 0.73
N THR A 4 -0.07 13.44 0.05
CA THR A 4 -0.69 13.42 -1.29
C THR A 4 0.33 13.16 -2.41
N GLY A 5 1.63 13.18 -2.12
CA GLY A 5 2.70 12.98 -3.09
C GLY A 5 3.05 11.52 -3.38
N ASN A 6 2.50 10.58 -2.61
CA ASN A 6 2.66 9.14 -2.80
C ASN A 6 1.32 8.47 -3.08
N PHE A 7 1.35 7.32 -3.75
CA PHE A 7 0.13 6.58 -4.08
C PHE A 7 -0.19 5.49 -3.04
N ASP A 8 0.83 4.91 -2.40
CA ASP A 8 0.71 3.77 -1.51
C ASP A 8 0.58 4.13 -0.02
N ILE A 9 0.08 3.17 0.75
CA ILE A 9 0.09 3.20 2.20
C ILE A 9 1.42 2.60 2.67
N LYS A 10 2.24 3.41 3.35
CA LYS A 10 3.50 2.95 3.95
C LYS A 10 3.34 2.74 5.45
N LEU A 11 3.64 1.53 5.90
CA LEU A 11 3.56 1.10 7.30
C LEU A 11 4.95 0.62 7.77
N PRO A 12 5.18 0.51 9.09
CA PRO A 12 6.32 -0.25 9.61
C PRO A 12 6.43 -1.61 8.91
N ILE A 13 7.63 -2.03 8.49
CA ILE A 13 7.81 -3.22 7.65
C ILE A 13 7.16 -4.46 8.27
N LYS A 14 7.25 -4.63 9.59
CA LYS A 14 6.61 -5.74 10.33
C LYS A 14 5.09 -5.72 10.23
N THR A 15 4.47 -4.55 10.29
CA THR A 15 3.02 -4.38 10.16
C THR A 15 2.56 -4.64 8.73
N ALA A 16 3.28 -4.09 7.74
CA ALA A 16 3.00 -4.34 6.33
C ALA A 16 3.07 -5.84 6.00
N LEU A 17 4.15 -6.51 6.42
CA LEU A 17 4.34 -7.95 6.25
C LEU A 17 3.23 -8.77 6.92
N ALA A 18 2.80 -8.39 8.13
CA ALA A 18 1.73 -9.09 8.82
C ALA A 18 0.40 -9.00 8.06
N ILE A 19 0.05 -7.81 7.53
CA ILE A 19 -1.16 -7.61 6.72
C ILE A 19 -1.09 -8.43 5.43
N GLN A 20 0.04 -8.36 4.72
CA GLN A 20 0.22 -9.11 3.48
C GLN A 20 0.11 -10.62 3.71
N LYS A 21 0.74 -11.14 4.78
CA LYS A 21 0.61 -12.54 5.17
C LYS A 21 -0.85 -12.93 5.48
N TRP A 22 -1.61 -12.02 6.11
CA TRP A 22 -3.02 -12.26 6.43
C TRP A 22 -3.86 -12.43 5.16
N PHE A 23 -3.53 -11.70 4.09
CA PHE A 23 -4.14 -11.85 2.76
C PHE A 23 -3.53 -12.97 1.91
N SER A 24 -2.68 -13.83 2.49
CA SER A 24 -1.96 -14.89 1.76
C SER A 24 -1.11 -14.35 0.60
N ILE A 25 -0.62 -13.11 0.73
CA ILE A 25 0.28 -12.49 -0.23
C ILE A 25 1.70 -12.92 0.15
N THR A 26 2.22 -13.91 -0.57
CA THR A 26 3.50 -14.56 -0.25
C THR A 26 4.69 -14.02 -1.05
N GLU A 27 4.47 -13.20 -2.08
CA GLU A 27 5.53 -12.62 -2.90
C GLU A 27 5.65 -11.11 -2.70
N GLN A 28 6.65 -10.71 -1.93
CA GLN A 28 7.17 -9.34 -1.96
C GLN A 28 8.29 -9.28 -2.98
N PHE A 29 8.15 -8.39 -3.96
CA PHE A 29 9.23 -8.10 -4.88
C PHE A 29 10.03 -6.93 -4.28
N TYR A 30 11.10 -7.27 -3.59
CA TYR A 30 12.08 -6.30 -3.11
C TYR A 30 12.86 -5.77 -4.30
N LEU A 31 12.64 -4.50 -4.66
CA LEU A 31 13.29 -3.90 -5.81
C LEU A 31 14.03 -2.65 -5.37
N SER A 32 15.35 -2.82 -5.20
CA SER A 32 16.32 -1.80 -4.77
C SER A 32 15.79 -0.80 -3.74
N GLU A 33 15.22 0.31 -4.18
CA GLU A 33 14.82 1.48 -3.40
C GLU A 33 13.30 1.55 -3.14
N PHE A 34 12.53 0.61 -3.70
CA PHE A 34 11.07 0.56 -3.61
C PHE A 34 10.59 -0.84 -3.21
N ASP A 35 10.10 -0.95 -1.97
CA ASP A 35 9.39 -2.15 -1.53
C ASP A 35 7.95 -2.09 -2.04
N PHE A 36 7.56 -3.04 -2.90
CA PHE A 36 6.15 -3.27 -3.24
C PHE A 36 5.78 -4.75 -3.24
N ALA A 37 4.54 -5.02 -2.83
CA ALA A 37 3.98 -6.37 -2.86
C ALA A 37 3.15 -6.60 -4.13
N LEU A 38 3.20 -7.82 -4.67
CA LEU A 38 2.34 -8.25 -5.77
C LEU A 38 1.30 -9.26 -5.25
N THR A 39 0.11 -9.22 -5.82
CA THR A 39 -1.00 -10.12 -5.49
C THR A 39 -1.80 -10.44 -6.74
N ALA A 40 -2.73 -11.39 -6.65
CA ALA A 40 -3.67 -11.65 -7.74
C ALA A 40 -4.60 -10.44 -7.93
N CYS A 41 -4.85 -10.02 -9.17
CA CYS A 41 -5.78 -8.94 -9.50
C CYS A 41 -7.21 -9.23 -9.02
N SER A 42 -7.62 -10.49 -8.97
CA SER A 42 -8.92 -10.90 -8.40
C SER A 42 -9.07 -10.56 -6.92
N MET A 43 -7.97 -10.25 -6.22
CA MET A 43 -8.03 -9.73 -4.86
C MET A 43 -8.71 -8.36 -4.79
N ALA A 44 -8.74 -7.58 -5.88
CA ALA A 44 -9.53 -6.35 -5.96
C ALA A 44 -11.03 -6.59 -5.74
N ASP A 45 -11.53 -7.78 -6.10
CA ASP A 45 -12.93 -8.18 -5.95
C ASP A 45 -13.24 -8.77 -4.57
N SER A 46 -12.21 -8.94 -3.71
CA SER A 46 -12.38 -9.46 -2.36
C SER A 46 -13.22 -8.49 -1.51
N PRO A 47 -14.19 -9.00 -0.70
CA PRO A 47 -14.96 -8.17 0.22
C PRO A 47 -14.15 -7.72 1.44
N ALA A 48 -12.89 -8.15 1.55
CA ALA A 48 -12.03 -7.76 2.65
C ALA A 48 -11.70 -6.26 2.61
N VAL A 49 -11.39 -5.72 3.77
CA VAL A 49 -11.00 -4.32 3.95
C VAL A 49 -9.81 -4.23 4.89
N VAL A 50 -9.01 -3.17 4.73
CA VAL A 50 -8.02 -2.77 5.74
C VAL A 50 -8.57 -1.56 6.47
N SER A 51 -8.80 -1.71 7.76
CA SER A 51 -9.43 -0.69 8.60
C SER A 51 -8.41 0.08 9.41
N PHE A 52 -8.50 1.40 9.39
CA PHE A 52 -7.65 2.31 10.14
C PHE A 52 -8.49 3.03 11.21
N GLY A 53 -8.14 2.84 12.48
CA GLY A 53 -8.83 3.46 13.61
C GLY A 53 -8.26 4.83 13.97
N PHE A 54 -9.12 5.84 14.11
CA PHE A 54 -8.78 7.19 14.56
C PHE A 54 -9.79 7.65 15.62
N ARG A 55 -9.39 7.76 16.89
CA ARG A 55 -10.14 8.36 18.02
C ARG A 55 -11.68 8.42 17.82
N GLY A 56 -12.33 7.26 17.74
CA GLY A 56 -13.80 7.13 17.63
C GLY A 56 -14.35 6.89 16.21
N ALA A 57 -13.51 6.93 15.18
CA ALA A 57 -13.83 6.61 13.80
C ALA A 57 -13.01 5.43 13.29
N LEU A 58 -13.58 4.68 12.36
CA LEU A 58 -12.93 3.61 11.62
C LEU A 58 -13.07 3.90 10.13
N ILE A 59 -11.94 4.03 9.43
CA ILE A 59 -11.91 4.24 7.98
C ILE A 59 -11.55 2.92 7.34
N ASN A 60 -12.45 2.40 6.52
CA ASN A 60 -12.28 1.15 5.80
C ASN A 60 -11.73 1.43 4.41
N VAL A 61 -10.60 0.82 4.06
CA VAL A 61 -10.03 0.87 2.72
C VAL A 61 -10.31 -0.49 2.05
N PRO A 62 -11.15 -0.56 1.01
CA PRO A 62 -11.47 -1.81 0.34
C PRO A 62 -10.29 -2.32 -0.50
N MET A 63 -10.25 -3.63 -0.75
CA MET A 63 -9.19 -4.22 -1.59
C MET A 63 -9.17 -3.64 -3.00
N SER A 64 -10.31 -3.24 -3.56
CA SER A 64 -10.38 -2.54 -4.86
C SER A 64 -9.62 -1.21 -4.91
N SER A 65 -9.37 -0.58 -3.76
CA SER A 65 -8.53 0.63 -3.65
C SER A 65 -7.06 0.30 -3.39
N LEU A 66 -6.76 -0.92 -2.97
CA LEU A 66 -5.42 -1.36 -2.58
C LEU A 66 -4.75 -2.23 -3.65
N VAL A 67 -5.52 -2.81 -4.56
CA VAL A 67 -5.04 -3.70 -5.61
C VAL A 67 -5.17 -2.98 -6.94
N VAL A 68 -4.05 -2.66 -7.55
CA VAL A 68 -4.00 -1.89 -8.81
C VAL A 68 -3.13 -2.58 -9.84
N SER A 69 -3.48 -2.45 -11.10
CA SER A 69 -2.60 -2.89 -12.18
C SER A 69 -1.30 -2.06 -12.14
N PRO A 70 -0.11 -2.69 -12.14
CA PRO A 70 1.15 -1.96 -12.19
C PRO A 70 1.24 -1.10 -13.46
N PRO A 71 1.65 0.17 -13.38
CA PRO A 71 1.87 0.98 -14.56
C PRO A 71 3.08 0.48 -15.37
N ASP A 72 3.04 0.63 -16.70
CA ASP A 72 4.07 0.13 -17.61
C ASP A 72 5.49 0.58 -17.25
N SER A 73 5.64 1.78 -16.70
CA SER A 73 6.93 2.31 -16.24
C SER A 73 7.56 1.46 -15.15
N ILE A 74 6.75 1.00 -14.20
CA ILE A 74 7.15 0.13 -13.09
C ILE A 74 7.52 -1.25 -13.65
N LEU A 75 6.74 -1.78 -14.60
CA LEU A 75 7.05 -3.04 -15.28
C LEU A 75 8.39 -3.01 -16.02
N ALA A 76 8.61 -1.93 -16.78
CA ALA A 76 9.82 -1.72 -17.55
C ALA A 76 11.08 -1.62 -16.67
N SER A 77 11.00 -0.95 -15.51
CA SER A 77 12.12 -0.87 -14.55
C SER A 77 12.57 -2.23 -14.02
N TYR A 78 11.70 -3.25 -14.06
CA TYR A 78 12.00 -4.60 -13.57
C TYR A 78 12.43 -5.56 -14.66
N ARG A 79 12.55 -5.09 -15.90
CA ARG A 79 12.78 -5.93 -17.09
C ARG A 79 11.79 -7.10 -17.17
N LEU A 80 10.64 -6.96 -16.50
CA LEU A 80 9.49 -7.82 -16.71
C LEU A 80 9.03 -7.43 -18.11
N VAL A 81 9.17 -8.35 -19.06
CA VAL A 81 8.67 -8.13 -20.42
C VAL A 81 7.22 -7.68 -20.30
N LEU A 82 6.79 -6.66 -21.03
CA LEU A 82 5.38 -6.33 -21.20
C LEU A 82 4.69 -7.62 -21.69
N GLY A 83 4.05 -8.36 -20.78
CA GLY A 83 3.55 -9.73 -21.00
C GLY A 83 4.14 -10.86 -20.13
N ALA A 84 5.10 -10.59 -19.23
CA ALA A 84 5.72 -11.58 -18.33
C ALA A 84 5.22 -11.53 -16.88
N LEU A 85 4.44 -10.51 -16.49
CA LEU A 85 3.50 -10.73 -15.40
C LEU A 85 2.48 -11.72 -15.91
N LEU A 86 2.38 -12.87 -15.25
CA LEU A 86 1.27 -13.79 -15.47
C LEU A 86 -0.02 -12.97 -15.45
N GLU A 87 -0.87 -13.18 -16.46
CA GLU A 87 -2.20 -12.57 -16.50
C GLU A 87 -2.85 -12.72 -15.12
N GLY A 88 -3.34 -11.60 -14.57
CA GLY A 88 -3.97 -11.60 -13.26
C GLY A 88 -3.04 -11.31 -12.07
N LEU A 89 -1.85 -10.74 -12.26
CA LEU A 89 -1.03 -10.16 -11.17
C LEU A 89 -1.12 -8.62 -11.11
N CYS A 90 -1.33 -8.08 -9.92
CA CYS A 90 -1.51 -6.66 -9.60
C CYS A 90 -0.63 -6.23 -8.42
N MET A 91 -0.36 -4.94 -8.28
CA MET A 91 0.32 -4.36 -7.12
C MET A 91 -0.62 -4.22 -5.94
N LEU A 92 -0.13 -4.55 -4.75
CA LEU A 92 -0.75 -4.17 -3.49
C LEU A 92 -0.12 -2.87 -2.98
N LEU A 93 -0.98 -1.90 -2.66
CA LEU A 93 -0.60 -0.57 -2.19
C LEU A 93 -0.42 -0.49 -0.67
N ILE A 94 -0.04 -1.59 -0.03
CA ILE A 94 0.33 -1.65 1.39
C ILE A 94 1.77 -2.14 1.46
N ASN A 95 2.69 -1.21 1.74
CA ASN A 95 4.12 -1.46 1.67
C ASN A 95 4.83 -1.07 2.97
N GLY A 96 6.00 -1.67 3.18
CA GLY A 96 6.84 -1.39 4.32
C GLY A 96 7.77 -0.19 4.09
N PHE A 97 8.26 0.37 5.19
CA PHE A 97 9.51 1.14 5.22
C PHE A 97 10.39 0.61 6.36
N LYS A 98 11.70 0.87 6.28
CA LYS A 98 12.67 0.40 7.28
C LYS A 98 12.34 0.94 8.67
N ASP A 99 12.39 0.06 9.67
CA ASP A 99 12.05 0.37 11.08
C ASP A 99 12.95 1.48 11.67
N GLU A 100 14.14 1.71 11.12
CA GLU A 100 15.08 2.78 11.51
C GLU A 100 14.44 4.18 11.47
N LEU A 101 13.48 4.42 10.56
CA LEU A 101 12.75 5.69 10.47
C LEU A 101 11.71 5.88 11.59
N ILE A 102 11.30 4.79 12.24
CA ILE A 102 10.41 4.79 13.40
C ILE A 102 11.22 5.07 14.66
N GLU A 103 12.40 4.46 14.78
CA GLU A 103 13.30 4.61 15.93
C GLU A 103 13.80 6.05 16.11
N LEU A 104 13.88 6.81 15.01
CA LEU A 104 14.18 8.24 15.03
C LEU A 104 12.97 9.13 15.38
N GLY A 105 11.78 8.55 15.62
CA GLY A 105 10.55 9.27 15.93
C GLY A 105 9.97 10.07 14.76
N GLN A 106 10.47 9.86 13.54
CA GLN A 106 10.16 10.70 12.38
C GLN A 106 8.92 10.22 11.60
N LEU A 107 8.66 8.91 11.54
CA LEU A 107 7.58 8.34 10.72
C LEU A 107 6.92 7.15 11.42
N VAL A 108 5.59 7.17 11.54
CA VAL A 108 4.81 6.08 12.17
C VAL A 108 3.89 5.39 11.15
N TYR A 109 3.19 6.17 10.32
CA TYR A 109 2.32 5.69 9.24
C TYR A 109 2.27 6.76 8.15
N ILE A 110 2.39 6.39 6.88
CA ILE A 110 2.18 7.30 5.74
C ILE A 110 0.92 6.85 5.00
N LEU A 111 -0.13 7.65 5.14
CA LEU A 111 -1.43 7.39 4.55
C LEU A 111 -1.59 8.30 3.33
N SER A 112 -1.50 7.71 2.15
CA SER A 112 -1.39 8.44 0.88
C SER A 112 -2.60 8.19 -0.02
N GLY A 113 -2.46 8.33 -1.35
CA GLY A 113 -3.57 8.24 -2.32
C GLY A 113 -4.55 7.07 -2.10
N ALA A 114 -4.06 5.85 -1.88
CA ALA A 114 -4.90 4.68 -1.64
C ALA A 114 -5.78 4.77 -0.37
N PHE A 115 -5.30 5.46 0.67
CA PHE A 115 -6.10 5.76 1.86
C PHE A 115 -7.01 6.97 1.64
N LEU A 116 -6.46 8.06 1.08
CA LEU A 116 -7.15 9.34 0.90
C LEU A 116 -8.33 9.24 -0.07
N ALA A 117 -8.30 8.31 -1.04
CA ALA A 117 -9.45 8.03 -1.90
C ALA A 117 -10.70 7.56 -1.12
N ASN A 118 -10.50 7.06 0.11
CA ASN A 118 -11.55 6.52 0.97
C ASN A 118 -11.82 7.41 2.20
N ALA A 119 -11.18 8.57 2.29
CA ALA A 119 -11.31 9.49 3.41
C ALA A 119 -11.38 10.95 2.91
N TYR A 120 -12.48 11.64 3.18
CA TYR A 120 -12.54 13.08 2.97
C TYR A 120 -11.67 13.79 4.02
N LEU A 121 -10.63 14.49 3.56
CA LEU A 121 -9.67 15.15 4.44
C LEU A 121 -9.91 16.66 4.51
N VAL A 122 -9.98 17.20 5.72
CA VAL A 122 -9.87 18.64 5.99
C VAL A 122 -8.59 18.88 6.80
N SER A 123 -7.66 19.65 6.25
CA SER A 123 -6.48 20.13 6.99
C SER A 123 -6.83 21.48 7.61
N ASP A 124 -7.22 21.48 8.87
CA ASP A 124 -7.40 22.70 9.64
C ASP A 124 -6.04 23.23 10.10
N LYS A 125 -5.65 24.42 9.64
CA LYS A 125 -4.39 25.08 10.03
C LYS A 125 -4.61 26.09 11.16
N ASP A 126 -5.85 26.32 11.56
CA ASP A 126 -6.25 27.35 12.52
C ASP A 126 -6.48 26.77 13.94
N ALA A 127 -6.09 25.50 14.16
CA ALA A 127 -6.20 24.77 15.43
C ALA A 127 -5.01 24.98 16.38
#